data_AF-A0A839W0H1-F1
#
_entry.id   AF-A0A839W0H1-F1
#
_cell.length_a   1.000
_cell.length_b   1.000
_cell.length_c   1.000
_cell.angle_alpha   90.00
_cell.angle_beta   90.00
_cell.angle_gamma   90.00
#
_symmetry.space_group_name_H-M   'P 1'
#
loop_
_entity.id
_entity.type
_entity.pdbx_description
1 polymer ?
#
loop_
_entity_poly.entity_id
_entity_poly.type
_entity_poly.pdbx_seq_one_letter_code
_entity_poly.pdbx_strand_id
1 'polypeptide(L)'
;MPAAALLVLAVALQSPAVRAETTIICTKPGVPLCMSDTTTFVSADKMAACQFEVKEYVDKTMDYLRCLNEENTSTGQELTRNVERFNCRLSGRNCG
;
A
#
# COMPACT_ATOMS: atom_id res chain seq x y z
N MET A 1 43.71 -37.35 -33.42
CA MET A 1 43.66 -35.88 -33.31
C MET A 1 42.38 -35.51 -32.56
N PRO A 2 42.44 -34.76 -31.44
CA PRO A 2 41.31 -34.57 -30.54
C PRO A 2 40.37 -33.46 -31.03
N ALA A 3 39.06 -33.65 -30.87
CA ALA A 3 38.07 -32.59 -31.08
C ALA A 3 37.96 -31.76 -29.79
N ALA A 4 38.43 -30.51 -29.85
CA ALA A 4 38.39 -29.57 -28.74
C ALA A 4 36.96 -29.07 -28.50
N ALA A 5 36.60 -29.02 -27.23
CA ALA A 5 35.35 -28.51 -26.70
C ALA A 5 35.18 -27.00 -26.94
N LEU A 6 33.94 -26.57 -27.20
CA LEU A 6 33.52 -25.18 -27.12
C LEU A 6 32.20 -25.11 -26.34
N LEU A 7 32.32 -25.04 -25.02
CA LEU A 7 31.24 -24.68 -24.09
C LEU A 7 31.16 -23.15 -24.07
N VAL A 8 30.19 -22.58 -24.79
CA VAL A 8 29.91 -21.14 -24.71
C VAL A 8 29.04 -20.90 -23.47
N LEU A 9 29.65 -20.33 -22.41
CA LEU A 9 28.92 -19.84 -21.24
C LEU A 9 28.04 -18.65 -21.66
N ALA A 10 26.73 -18.86 -21.72
CA ALA A 10 25.75 -17.78 -21.80
C ALA A 10 25.65 -17.11 -20.42
N VAL A 11 26.34 -15.98 -20.24
CA VAL A 11 26.16 -15.12 -19.07
C VAL A 11 24.85 -14.36 -19.27
N ALA A 12 23.79 -14.81 -18.61
CA ALA A 12 22.52 -14.09 -18.56
C ALA A 12 22.74 -12.75 -17.84
N LEU A 13 22.59 -11.63 -18.56
CA LEU A 13 22.49 -10.30 -17.98
C LEU A 13 21.24 -10.24 -17.10
N GLN A 14 21.43 -10.37 -15.79
CA GLN A 14 20.39 -10.11 -14.80
C GLN A 14 20.29 -8.61 -14.60
N SER A 15 19.41 -7.96 -15.35
CA SER A 15 19.00 -6.57 -15.07
C SER A 15 18.37 -6.51 -13.68
N PRO A 16 18.81 -5.63 -12.76
CA PRO A 16 18.12 -5.47 -11.48
C PRO A 16 16.73 -4.92 -11.77
N ALA A 17 15.70 -5.71 -11.46
CA ALA A 17 14.32 -5.23 -11.45
C ALA A 17 14.24 -4.07 -10.45
N VAL A 18 14.12 -2.84 -10.96
CA VAL A 18 13.73 -1.68 -10.15
C VAL A 18 12.34 -2.01 -9.62
N ARG A 19 12.26 -2.42 -8.34
CA ARG A 19 10.99 -2.53 -7.64
C ARG A 19 10.46 -1.11 -7.50
N ALA A 20 9.44 -0.79 -8.29
CA ALA A 20 8.63 0.38 -8.04
C ALA A 20 8.03 0.24 -6.65
N GLU A 21 8.42 1.14 -5.75
CA GLU A 21 7.81 1.26 -4.43
C GLU A 21 6.46 1.92 -4.64
N THR A 22 5.39 1.12 -4.64
CA THR A 22 4.03 1.66 -4.69
C THR A 22 3.75 2.34 -3.37
N THR A 23 3.85 3.67 -3.32
CA THR A 23 3.41 4.46 -2.17
C THR A 23 1.89 4.32 -2.07
N ILE A 24 1.42 3.67 -1.00
CA ILE A 24 0.00 3.62 -0.69
C ILE A 24 -0.40 5.03 -0.19
N ILE A 25 -1.37 5.67 -0.84
CA ILE A 25 -1.87 6.99 -0.43
C ILE A 25 -3.28 6.81 0.13
N CYS A 26 -3.41 6.85 1.46
CA CYS A 26 -4.70 6.75 2.13
C CYS A 26 -5.36 8.12 2.26
N THR A 27 -6.41 8.36 1.47
CA THR A 27 -7.14 9.64 1.49
C THR A 27 -8.26 9.62 2.53
N LYS A 28 -8.16 10.48 3.54
CA LYS A 28 -9.22 10.62 4.55
C LYS A 28 -10.46 11.30 3.94
N PRO A 29 -11.65 10.70 4.02
CA PRO A 29 -12.87 11.34 3.54
C PRO A 29 -13.27 12.54 4.42
N GLY A 30 -13.86 13.56 3.79
CA GLY A 30 -14.46 14.68 4.49
C GLY A 30 -15.81 14.29 5.10
N VAL A 31 -16.15 14.88 6.25
CA VAL A 31 -17.46 14.68 6.89
C VAL A 31 -18.59 15.29 6.04
N PRO A 32 -19.77 14.64 5.95
CA PRO A 32 -20.92 15.17 5.23
C PRO A 32 -21.36 16.54 5.79
N LEU A 33 -21.55 17.50 4.89
CA LEU A 33 -22.00 18.84 5.29
C LEU A 33 -23.47 18.85 5.69
N CYS A 34 -24.27 17.91 5.17
CA CYS A 34 -25.69 17.79 5.48
C CYS A 34 -25.96 17.66 6.99
N MET A 35 -25.02 17.10 7.76
CA MET A 35 -25.11 16.98 9.22
C MET A 35 -25.03 18.32 9.96
N SER A 36 -24.46 19.35 9.32
CA SER A 36 -24.35 20.70 9.87
C SER A 36 -25.40 21.67 9.31
N ASP A 37 -26.17 21.27 8.30
CA ASP A 37 -27.26 22.08 7.74
C ASP A 37 -28.53 21.96 8.61
N THR A 38 -28.91 23.09 9.22
CA THR A 38 -30.10 23.21 10.08
C THR A 38 -31.42 22.85 9.40
N THR A 39 -31.45 22.85 8.06
CA THR A 39 -32.65 22.56 7.28
C THR A 39 -32.74 21.10 6.84
N THR A 40 -31.69 20.30 7.03
CA THR A 40 -31.64 18.90 6.60
C THR A 40 -32.76 18.06 7.23
N PHE A 41 -32.97 18.21 8.54
CA PHE A 41 -33.88 17.36 9.31
C PHE A 41 -35.34 17.83 9.30
N VAL A 42 -35.64 18.96 8.64
CA VAL A 42 -37.02 19.48 8.51
C VAL A 42 -37.62 19.21 7.12
N SER A 43 -36.82 18.72 6.17
CA SER A 43 -37.25 18.38 4.81
C SER A 43 -36.99 16.90 4.54
N ALA A 44 -38.02 16.17 4.12
CA ALA A 44 -37.91 14.76 3.78
C ALA A 44 -36.91 14.52 2.64
N ASP A 45 -36.95 15.36 1.60
CA ASP A 45 -36.05 15.28 0.45
C ASP A 45 -34.59 15.53 0.86
N LYS A 46 -34.34 16.54 1.71
CA LYS A 46 -32.99 16.81 2.22
C LYS A 46 -32.49 15.71 3.15
N MET A 47 -33.37 15.12 3.95
CA MET A 47 -33.04 13.95 4.76
C MET A 47 -32.62 12.76 3.89
N ALA A 48 -33.38 12.47 2.82
CA ALA A 48 -33.06 11.38 1.91
C ALA A 48 -31.70 11.60 1.21
N ALA A 49 -31.41 12.84 0.77
CA ALA A 49 -30.10 13.19 0.25
C ALA A 49 -28.98 13.02 1.28
N CYS A 50 -29.20 13.48 2.52
CA CYS A 50 -28.22 13.35 3.59
C CYS A 50 -27.96 11.88 3.97
N GLN A 51 -28.97 11.01 3.91
CA GLN A 51 -28.77 9.56 4.10
C GLN A 51 -27.80 8.98 3.07
N PHE A 52 -27.88 9.43 1.81
CA PHE A 52 -26.95 9.02 0.77
C PHE A 52 -25.53 9.55 1.05
N GLU A 53 -25.37 10.83 1.40
CA GLU A 53 -24.06 11.39 1.76
C GLU A 53 -23.42 10.66 2.95
N VAL A 54 -24.21 10.34 3.98
CA VAL A 54 -23.74 9.58 5.15
C VAL A 54 -23.33 8.17 4.76
N LYS A 55 -24.10 7.49 3.90
CA LYS A 55 -23.71 6.18 3.38
C LYS A 55 -22.38 6.25 2.63
N GLU A 56 -22.23 7.20 1.72
CA GLU A 56 -20.99 7.39 0.96
C GLU A 56 -19.80 7.69 1.88
N TYR A 57 -20.00 8.51 2.91
CA TYR A 57 -18.98 8.78 3.92
C TYR A 57 -18.57 7.52 4.69
N VAL A 58 -19.52 6.67 5.09
CA VAL A 58 -19.22 5.40 5.76
C VAL A 58 -18.40 4.49 4.86
N ASP A 59 -18.85 4.30 3.61
CA ASP A 59 -18.18 3.42 2.66
C ASP A 59 -16.72 3.90 2.40
N LYS A 60 -16.53 5.20 2.12
CA LYS A 60 -15.19 5.80 1.95
C LYS A 60 -14.34 5.74 3.22
N THR A 61 -14.94 5.84 4.40
CA THR A 61 -14.20 5.76 5.68
C THR A 61 -13.70 4.35 5.92
N MET A 62 -14.50 3.33 5.60
CA MET A 62 -14.08 1.93 5.69
C MET A 62 -12.93 1.64 4.73
N ASP A 63 -12.98 2.16 3.51
CA ASP A 63 -11.88 2.05 2.54
C ASP A 63 -10.60 2.75 3.03
N TYR A 64 -10.73 3.94 3.62
CA TYR A 64 -9.61 4.67 4.22
C TYR A 64 -8.96 3.89 5.37
N LEU A 65 -9.76 3.32 6.27
CA LEU A 65 -9.27 2.52 7.39
C LEU A 65 -8.59 1.22 6.92
N ARG A 66 -9.14 0.56 5.89
CA ARG A 66 -8.51 -0.60 5.27
C ARG A 66 -7.14 -0.23 4.68
N CYS A 67 -7.08 0.87 3.94
CA CYS A 67 -5.83 1.39 3.37
C CYS A 67 -4.76 1.62 4.44
N LEU A 68 -5.11 2.30 5.54
CA LEU A 68 -4.15 2.56 6.63
C LEU A 68 -3.62 1.28 7.26
N ASN A 69 -4.46 0.25 7.37
CA ASN A 69 -4.03 -1.04 7.91
C ASN A 69 -3.06 -1.77 6.97
N GLU A 70 -3.32 -1.73 5.67
CA GLU A 70 -2.43 -2.28 4.63
C GLU A 70 -1.08 -1.56 4.62
N GLU A 71 -1.09 -0.23 4.68
CA GLU A 71 0.12 0.60 4.78
C GLU A 71 0.93 0.24 6.04
N ASN A 72 0.28 0.24 7.21
CA ASN A 72 0.92 -0.11 8.47
C ASN A 72 1.55 -1.52 8.45
N THR A 73 0.84 -2.50 7.88
CA THR A 73 1.33 -3.88 7.75
C THR A 73 2.52 -3.95 6.80
N SER A 74 2.43 -3.29 5.64
CA SER A 74 3.50 -3.26 4.63
C SER A 74 4.77 -2.61 5.17
N THR A 75 4.64 -1.41 5.76
CA THR A 75 5.74 -0.67 6.37
C THR A 75 6.35 -1.45 7.54
N GLY A 76 5.53 -2.12 8.37
CA GLY A 76 6.02 -2.98 9.43
C GLY A 76 6.88 -4.15 8.92
N GLN A 77 6.45 -4.82 7.84
CA GLN A 77 7.24 -5.89 7.22
C GLN A 77 8.53 -5.38 6.58
N GLU A 78 8.50 -4.19 6.00
CA GLU A 78 9.70 -3.54 5.47
C GLU A 78 10.69 -3.20 6.59
N LEU A 79 10.21 -2.62 7.70
CA LEU A 79 11.04 -2.32 8.87
C LEU A 79 11.74 -3.59 9.38
N THR A 80 10.98 -4.68 9.60
CA THR A 80 11.53 -5.96 10.05
C THR A 80 12.62 -6.47 9.10
N ARG A 81 12.36 -6.50 7.79
CA ARG A 81 13.33 -6.94 6.78
C ARG A 81 14.61 -6.09 6.80
N ASN A 82 14.49 -4.78 6.98
CA ASN A 82 15.63 -3.89 7.06
C ASN A 82 16.44 -4.08 8.36
N VAL A 83 15.77 -4.30 9.50
CA VAL A 83 16.43 -4.63 10.77
C VAL A 83 17.17 -5.96 10.70
N GLU A 84 16.55 -6.99 10.13
CA GLU A 84 17.19 -8.30 9.92
C GLU A 84 18.42 -8.18 9.02
N ARG A 85 18.31 -7.43 7.91
CA ARG A 85 19.43 -7.16 7.00
C ARG A 85 20.55 -6.43 7.72
N PHE A 86 20.23 -5.43 8.54
CA PHE A 86 21.20 -4.69 9.34
C PHE A 86 21.94 -5.61 10.32
N ASN A 87 21.21 -6.37 11.12
CA ASN A 87 21.78 -7.31 12.09
C ASN A 87 22.63 -8.38 11.41
N CYS A 88 22.22 -8.88 10.25
CA CYS A 88 23.06 -9.83 9.53
C CYS A 88 24.38 -9.22 9.08
N ARG A 89 24.38 -8.01 8.53
CA ARG A 89 25.61 -7.33 8.12
C ARG A 89 26.57 -7.13 9.31
N LEU A 90 26.03 -6.81 10.48
CA LEU A 90 26.84 -6.73 11.71
C LEU A 90 27.45 -8.07 12.11
N SER A 91 26.75 -9.19 11.88
CA SER A 91 27.24 -10.53 12.23
C SER A 91 28.37 -11.05 11.33
N GLY A 92 28.77 -10.31 10.28
CA GLY A 92 29.83 -10.70 9.36
C GLY A 92 29.47 -11.88 8.44
N ARG A 93 28.19 -12.28 8.39
CA ARG A 93 27.69 -13.37 7.54
C ARG A 93 27.23 -12.82 6.19
N ASN A 94 27.33 -13.65 5.15
CA ASN A 94 26.67 -13.37 3.86
C ASN A 94 25.17 -13.68 4.01
N CYS A 95 24.32 -12.65 3.95
CA CYS A 95 22.87 -12.81 3.85
C CYS A 95 22.39 -12.45 2.45
N GLY A 96 21.73 -13.41 1.81
CA GLY A 96 21.05 -13.29 0.52
C GLY A 96 19.57 -13.52 0.70
#